data_AF-A0A9W4RMN9-F1
#
_entry.id   AF-A0A9W4RMN9-F1
#
_cell.length_a   1.000
_cell.length_b   1.000
_cell.length_c   1.000
_cell.angle_alpha   90.00
_cell.angle_beta   90.00
_cell.angle_gamma   90.00
#
_symmetry.space_group_name_H-M   'P 1'
#
loop_
_entity.id
_entity.type
_entity.pdbx_description
1 polymer ?
#
loop_
_entity_poly.entity_id
_entity_poly.type
_entity_poly.pdbx_seq_one_letter_code
_entity_poly.pdbx_strand_id
1 'polypeptide(L)'
;MPPDETVGPVWLAVSTTLIIFLFITTVLRLWVRIARRNFGWDDATIALAAIFATVRYAIAAMQLPHGNGRHRVYLSDYDYKMINMYGWYGQLFHFTSMACLKCSICALVLRLNDKKGLRIFIYTIIAGVLVTNMGVVVVLLAECRPAGFWRGPSAQCWPNKIRIYWIYATIAYLLGRKFW
;
A
#
# COMPACT_ATOMS: atom_id res chain seq x y z
N MET A 1 -25.46 5.51 -22.80
CA MET A 1 -24.53 4.55 -22.15
C MET A 1 -23.13 5.14 -22.25
N PRO A 2 -22.27 5.05 -21.21
CA PRO A 2 -20.89 5.51 -21.32
C PRO A 2 -20.14 4.72 -22.41
N PRO A 3 -19.10 5.28 -23.05
CA PRO A 3 -18.31 4.54 -24.02
C PRO A 3 -17.58 3.36 -23.34
N ASP A 4 -17.45 2.23 -24.04
CA ASP A 4 -16.76 1.03 -23.55
C ASP A 4 -15.24 1.20 -23.70
N GLU A 5 -14.68 2.11 -22.92
CA GLU A 5 -13.24 2.34 -22.85
C GLU A 5 -12.63 1.65 -21.63
N THR A 6 -11.43 1.10 -21.81
CA THR A 6 -10.69 0.42 -20.75
C THR A 6 -9.46 1.23 -20.38
N VAL A 7 -9.33 1.62 -19.10
CA VAL A 7 -8.11 2.29 -18.61
C VAL A 7 -7.00 1.32 -18.18
N GLY A 8 -7.27 0.01 -18.28
CA GLY A 8 -6.37 -1.07 -17.87
C GLY A 8 -4.99 -1.04 -18.55
N PRO A 9 -4.89 -0.92 -19.88
CA PRO A 9 -3.61 -0.89 -20.58
C PRO A 9 -2.72 0.29 -20.17
N VAL A 10 -3.31 1.48 -20.00
CA VAL A 10 -2.59 2.68 -19.55
C VAL A 10 -2.05 2.47 -18.12
N TRP A 11 -2.89 1.92 -17.24
CA TRP A 11 -2.47 1.59 -15.87
C TRP A 11 -1.31 0.58 -15.84
N LEU A 12 -1.35 -0.45 -16.69
CA LEU A 12 -0.29 -1.45 -16.81
C LEU A 12 1.02 -0.82 -17.28
N ALA A 13 0.98 0.00 -18.33
CA ALA A 13 2.17 0.65 -18.90
C ALA A 13 2.87 1.55 -17.87
N VAL A 14 2.10 2.39 -17.16
CA VAL A 14 2.64 3.29 -16.13
C VAL A 14 3.19 2.49 -14.95
N SER A 15 2.42 1.52 -14.45
CA SER A 15 2.82 0.71 -13.29
C SER A 15 4.05 -0.16 -13.56
N THR A 16 4.16 -0.71 -14.77
CA THR A 16 5.34 -1.48 -15.21
C THR A 16 6.59 -0.60 -15.19
N THR A 17 6.49 0.60 -15.77
CA THR A 17 7.60 1.55 -15.81
C THR A 17 8.07 1.91 -14.40
N LEU A 18 7.13 2.21 -13.50
CA LEU A 18 7.44 2.52 -12.09
C LEU A 18 8.07 1.34 -11.35
N ILE A 19 7.59 0.11 -11.59
CA ILE A 19 8.17 -1.10 -11.00
C ILE A 19 9.61 -1.33 -11.48
N ILE A 20 9.90 -1.10 -12.76
CA ILE A 20 11.27 -1.20 -13.29
C ILE A 20 12.18 -0.20 -12.57
N PHE A 21 11.76 1.07 -12.45
CA PHE A 21 12.54 2.07 -11.71
C PHE A 21 12.71 1.69 -10.24
N LEU A 22 11.67 1.15 -9.60
CA LEU A 22 11.73 0.67 -8.22
C LEU A 22 12.76 -0.46 -8.06
N PHE A 23 12.80 -1.42 -8.98
CA PHE A 23 13.81 -2.48 -8.96
C PHE A 23 15.21 -1.94 -9.15
N ILE A 24 15.44 -1.10 -10.16
CA ILE A 24 16.76 -0.50 -10.44
C ILE A 24 17.27 0.25 -9.22
N THR A 25 16.45 1.15 -8.66
CA THR A 25 16.84 1.95 -7.50
C THR A 25 17.08 1.12 -6.24
N THR A 26 16.26 0.09 -6.00
CA THR A 26 16.41 -0.81 -4.84
C THR A 26 17.67 -1.66 -4.97
N VAL A 27 17.92 -2.27 -6.13
CA VAL A 27 19.12 -3.07 -6.38
C VAL A 27 20.37 -2.21 -6.28
N LEU A 28 20.38 -1.02 -6.89
CA LEU A 28 21.52 -0.10 -6.78
C LEU A 28 21.79 0.30 -5.33
N ARG A 29 20.74 0.61 -4.56
CA ARG A 29 20.87 0.95 -3.13
C ARG A 29 21.45 -0.21 -2.34
N LEU A 30 20.93 -1.43 -2.52
CA LEU A 30 21.44 -2.63 -1.85
C LEU A 30 22.89 -2.91 -2.24
N TRP A 31 23.24 -2.79 -3.52
CA TRP A 31 24.60 -3.02 -4.01
C TRP A 31 25.60 -2.05 -3.40
N VAL A 32 25.32 -0.75 -3.41
CA VAL A 32 26.18 0.27 -2.79
C VAL A 32 26.34 0.01 -1.29
N ARG A 33 25.27 -0.40 -0.59
CA ARG A 33 25.29 -0.65 0.85
C ARG A 33 26.09 -1.89 1.23
N ILE A 34 25.95 -2.96 0.45
CA ILE A 34 26.73 -4.20 0.59
C ILE A 34 28.21 -3.91 0.28
N ALA A 35 28.51 -3.19 -0.80
CA ALA A 35 29.88 -2.80 -1.16
C ALA A 35 30.54 -1.95 -0.06
N ARG A 36 29.78 -1.11 0.62
CA ARG A 36 30.23 -0.30 1.76
C ARG A 36 30.23 -1.04 3.10
N ARG A 37 29.90 -2.34 3.13
CA ARG A 37 29.75 -3.18 4.34
C ARG A 37 28.87 -2.56 5.42
N ASN A 38 27.91 -1.73 5.03
CA ASN A 38 27.05 -0.97 5.94
C ASN A 38 25.59 -1.41 5.82
N PHE A 39 25.38 -2.73 5.74
CA PHE A 39 24.06 -3.32 5.67
C PHE A 39 23.34 -3.13 7.01
N GLY A 40 22.27 -2.35 7.01
CA GLY A 40 21.47 -2.08 8.21
C GLY A 40 20.04 -2.60 8.10
N TRP A 41 19.32 -2.59 9.21
CA TRP A 41 17.87 -2.88 9.25
C TRP A 41 17.05 -2.00 8.30
N ASP A 42 17.51 -0.78 8.02
CA ASP A 42 16.94 0.12 7.00
C ASP A 42 16.87 -0.54 5.61
N ASP A 43 17.98 -1.18 5.20
CA ASP A 43 18.10 -1.81 3.88
C ASP A 43 17.22 -3.08 3.76
N ALA A 44 17.02 -3.79 4.87
CA ALA A 44 16.06 -4.89 4.93
C ALA A 44 14.61 -4.38 4.79
N THR A 45 14.26 -3.26 5.43
CA THR A 45 12.91 -2.69 5.34
C THR A 45 12.55 -2.17 3.95
N ILE A 46 13.51 -1.60 3.20
CA ILE A 46 13.26 -1.18 1.82
C ILE A 46 13.15 -2.36 0.86
N ALA A 47 13.97 -3.40 1.04
CA ALA A 47 13.85 -4.63 0.25
C ALA A 47 12.48 -5.28 0.47
N LEU A 48 12.02 -5.34 1.72
CA LEU A 48 10.69 -5.85 2.05
C LEU A 48 9.56 -4.99 1.46
N ALA A 49 9.71 -3.67 1.50
CA ALA A 49 8.75 -2.74 0.87
C ALA A 49 8.64 -2.98 -0.64
N ALA A 50 9.78 -3.19 -1.31
CA ALA A 50 9.85 -3.48 -2.74
C ALA A 50 9.17 -4.82 -3.07
N ILE A 51 9.43 -5.87 -2.30
CA ILE A 51 8.78 -7.19 -2.47
C ILE A 51 7.26 -7.05 -2.38
N PHE A 52 6.74 -6.38 -1.34
CA PHE A 52 5.30 -6.17 -1.19
C PHE A 52 4.70 -5.30 -2.31
N ALA A 53 5.44 -4.31 -2.81
CA ALA A 53 5.02 -3.51 -3.96
C ALA A 53 4.92 -4.36 -5.23
N THR A 54 5.87 -5.28 -5.47
CA THR A 54 5.83 -6.21 -6.60
C THR A 54 4.67 -7.19 -6.49
N VAL A 55 4.42 -7.75 -5.31
CA VAL A 55 3.25 -8.63 -5.06
C VAL A 55 1.95 -7.86 -5.34
N ARG A 56 1.85 -6.63 -4.86
CA ARG A 56 0.71 -5.75 -5.14
C ARG A 56 0.52 -5.48 -6.63
N TYR A 57 1.61 -5.27 -7.36
CA TYR A 57 1.57 -5.07 -8.80
C TYR A 57 1.06 -6.33 -9.52
N ALA A 58 1.60 -7.50 -9.18
CA ALA A 58 1.18 -8.78 -9.75
C ALA A 58 -0.32 -9.06 -9.52
N ILE A 59 -0.81 -8.84 -8.29
CA ILE A 59 -2.24 -9.02 -7.96
C ILE A 59 -3.12 -8.09 -8.80
N ALA A 60 -2.70 -6.84 -9.04
CA ALA A 60 -3.48 -5.94 -9.88
C ALA A 60 -3.39 -6.26 -11.37
N ALA A 61 -2.29 -6.83 -11.85
CA ALA A 61 -2.23 -7.37 -13.20
C ALA A 61 -3.25 -8.52 -13.38
N MET A 62 -3.46 -9.36 -12.35
CA MET A 62 -4.51 -10.40 -12.36
C MET A 62 -5.94 -9.84 -12.38
N GLN A 63 -6.15 -8.55 -12.06
CA GLN A 63 -7.47 -7.92 -12.17
C GLN A 63 -7.83 -7.57 -13.62
N LEU A 64 -6.85 -7.34 -14.48
CA LEU A 64 -7.07 -6.88 -15.86
C LEU A 64 -7.87 -7.86 -16.72
N PRO A 65 -7.62 -9.19 -16.70
CA PRO A 65 -8.41 -10.16 -17.46
C PRO A 65 -9.90 -10.16 -17.10
N HIS A 66 -10.24 -9.77 -15.86
CA HIS A 66 -11.63 -9.66 -15.39
C HIS A 66 -12.31 -8.34 -15.82
N GLY A 67 -11.64 -7.49 -16.61
CA GLY A 67 -12.20 -6.21 -17.04
C GLY A 67 -12.00 -5.06 -16.05
N ASN A 68 -11.00 -5.15 -15.17
CA ASN A 68 -10.65 -4.04 -14.29
C ASN A 68 -10.23 -2.81 -15.10
N GLY A 69 -10.91 -1.69 -14.86
CA GLY A 69 -10.77 -0.46 -15.65
C GLY A 69 -11.85 -0.25 -16.71
N ARG A 70 -12.85 -1.16 -16.83
CA ARG A 70 -14.10 -0.93 -17.58
C ARG A 70 -15.21 -0.44 -16.65
N HIS A 71 -16.21 0.22 -17.21
CA HIS A 71 -17.40 0.60 -16.46
C HIS A 71 -18.17 -0.64 -15.98
N ARG A 72 -18.67 -0.61 -14.73
CA ARG A 72 -19.40 -1.72 -14.08
C ARG A 72 -20.52 -2.32 -14.94
N VAL A 73 -21.18 -1.52 -15.77
CA VAL A 73 -22.27 -1.95 -16.66
C VAL A 73 -21.85 -3.01 -17.68
N TYR A 74 -20.55 -3.12 -17.98
CA TYR A 74 -19.99 -4.09 -18.92
C TYR A 74 -19.38 -5.33 -18.24
N LEU A 75 -19.44 -5.41 -16.91
CA LEU A 75 -18.86 -6.51 -16.16
C LEU A 75 -19.95 -7.48 -15.69
N SER A 76 -19.66 -8.77 -15.78
CA SER A 76 -20.43 -9.82 -15.10
C SER A 76 -20.27 -9.69 -13.58
N ASP A 77 -21.28 -10.12 -12.82
CA ASP A 77 -21.22 -10.18 -11.36
C ASP A 77 -20.05 -11.05 -10.86
N TYR A 78 -19.72 -12.12 -11.61
CA TYR A 78 -18.57 -12.97 -11.32
C TYR A 78 -17.25 -12.19 -11.44
N ASP A 79 -17.04 -11.50 -12.56
CA ASP A 79 -15.82 -10.73 -12.79
C ASP A 79 -15.69 -9.57 -11.80
N TYR A 80 -16.81 -8.90 -11.49
CA TYR A 80 -16.84 -7.86 -10.47
C TYR A 80 -16.43 -8.41 -9.09
N LYS A 81 -16.90 -9.60 -8.72
CA LYS A 81 -16.50 -10.27 -7.47
C LYS A 81 -15.00 -10.61 -7.47
N MET A 82 -14.47 -11.14 -8.57
CA MET A 82 -13.05 -11.47 -8.70
C MET A 82 -12.16 -10.23 -8.60
N ILE A 83 -12.53 -9.13 -9.28
CA ILE A 83 -11.82 -7.85 -9.18
C ILE A 83 -11.77 -7.36 -7.73
N ASN A 84 -12.90 -7.40 -7.02
CA ASN A 84 -12.95 -6.99 -5.62
C ASN A 84 -12.12 -7.89 -4.71
N MET A 85 -12.09 -9.20 -4.98
CA MET A 85 -11.26 -10.15 -4.23
C MET A 85 -9.77 -9.82 -4.36
N TYR A 86 -9.27 -9.71 -5.60
CA TYR A 86 -7.89 -9.31 -5.84
C TYR A 86 -7.60 -7.90 -5.32
N GLY A 87 -8.55 -6.98 -5.42
CA GLY A 87 -8.43 -5.62 -4.88
C GLY A 87 -8.25 -5.62 -3.37
N TRP A 88 -9.00 -6.47 -2.65
CA TRP A 88 -8.88 -6.65 -1.20
C TRP A 88 -7.49 -7.17 -0.81
N TYR A 89 -6.99 -8.21 -1.48
CA TYR A 89 -5.61 -8.69 -1.26
C TYR A 89 -4.58 -7.63 -1.58
N GLY A 90 -4.74 -6.93 -2.71
CA GLY A 90 -3.86 -5.84 -3.09
C GLY A 90 -3.83 -4.73 -2.04
N GLN A 91 -4.97 -4.38 -1.45
CA GLN A 91 -5.02 -3.34 -0.42
C GLN A 91 -4.17 -3.71 0.81
N LEU A 92 -4.18 -4.98 1.24
CA LEU A 92 -3.34 -5.46 2.34
C LEU A 92 -1.84 -5.25 2.04
N PHE A 93 -1.37 -5.72 0.89
CA PHE A 93 0.03 -5.59 0.50
C PHE A 93 0.44 -4.13 0.27
N HIS A 94 -0.47 -3.30 -0.22
CA HIS A 94 -0.20 -1.89 -0.44
C HIS A 94 0.08 -1.14 0.87
N PHE A 95 -0.79 -1.27 1.87
CA PHE A 95 -0.58 -0.59 3.16
C PHE A 95 0.66 -1.10 3.90
N THR A 96 0.94 -2.40 3.85
CA THR A 96 2.17 -2.97 4.43
C THR A 96 3.42 -2.44 3.71
N SER A 97 3.42 -2.40 2.37
CA SER A 97 4.51 -1.83 1.57
C SER A 97 4.74 -0.35 1.92
N MET A 98 3.67 0.45 2.01
CA MET A 98 3.77 1.86 2.39
C MET A 98 4.33 2.07 3.80
N ALA A 99 3.95 1.23 4.76
CA ALA A 99 4.51 1.27 6.11
C ALA A 99 6.01 1.01 6.09
N CYS A 100 6.46 -0.08 5.47
CA CYS A 100 7.87 -0.45 5.36
C CYS A 100 8.70 0.65 4.64
N LEU A 101 8.17 1.21 3.55
CA LEU A 101 8.84 2.27 2.80
C LEU A 101 9.06 3.52 3.65
N LYS A 102 8.01 3.99 4.33
CA LYS A 102 8.09 5.17 5.21
C LYS A 102 9.02 4.94 6.40
N CYS A 103 9.00 3.73 6.98
CA CYS A 103 9.93 3.34 8.04
C CYS A 103 11.38 3.38 7.57
N SER A 104 11.70 2.87 6.37
CA SER A 104 13.04 2.97 5.79
C SER A 104 13.48 4.43 5.61
N ILE A 105 12.62 5.27 5.03
CA ILE A 105 12.95 6.69 4.84
C ILE A 105 13.24 7.36 6.20
N CYS A 106 12.42 7.11 7.21
CA CYS A 106 12.62 7.65 8.55
C CYS A 106 13.94 7.17 9.18
N ALA A 107 14.26 5.88 9.05
CA ALA A 107 15.52 5.31 9.53
C ALA A 107 16.75 5.92 8.83
N LEU A 108 16.65 6.19 7.52
CA LEU A 108 17.69 6.88 6.77
C LEU A 108 17.93 8.30 7.29
N VAL A 109 16.86 9.06 7.57
CA VAL A 109 16.97 10.43 8.09
C VAL A 109 17.59 10.43 9.49
N LEU A 110 17.20 9.49 10.36
CA LEU A 110 17.80 9.33 11.69
C LEU A 110 19.31 9.05 11.63
N ARG A 111 19.77 8.35 10.59
CA ARG A 111 21.19 8.04 10.40
C ARG A 111 21.97 9.25 9.86
N LEU A 112 21.33 10.13 9.08
CA LEU A 112 21.97 11.32 8.51
C LEU A 112 22.04 12.49 9.49
N ASN A 113 21.07 12.63 10.40
CA ASN A 113 21.02 13.71 11.37
C ASN A 113 20.78 13.17 12.79
N ASP A 114 21.73 13.39 13.69
CA ASP A 114 21.66 12.94 15.09
C ASP A 114 21.20 14.04 16.08
N LYS A 115 20.44 15.02 15.59
CA LYS A 115 19.88 16.07 16.47
C LYS A 115 18.79 15.45 17.35
N LYS A 116 18.92 15.57 18.68
CA LYS A 116 17.98 14.99 19.67
C LYS A 116 16.50 15.32 19.40
N GLY A 117 16.20 16.58 19.05
CA GLY A 117 14.83 17.02 18.72
C GLY A 117 14.29 16.34 17.45
N LEU A 118 15.11 16.26 16.41
CA LEU A 118 14.75 15.57 15.16
C LEU A 118 14.54 14.07 15.40
N ARG A 119 15.34 13.46 16.26
CA ARG A 119 15.24 12.04 16.59
C ARG A 119 13.89 11.70 17.24
N ILE A 120 13.48 12.48 18.23
CA ILE A 120 12.16 12.33 18.87
C ILE A 120 11.06 12.52 17.83
N PHE A 121 11.14 13.58 17.03
CA PHE A 121 10.16 13.85 15.98
C PHE A 121 10.01 12.67 15.00
N ILE A 122 11.12 12.10 14.51
CA ILE A 122 11.07 10.98 13.57
C ILE A 122 10.51 9.71 14.22
N TYR A 123 10.83 9.41 15.48
CA TYR A 123 10.19 8.28 16.16
C TYR A 123 8.67 8.47 16.29
N THR A 124 8.18 9.69 16.54
CA THR A 124 6.73 9.95 16.50
C THR A 124 6.17 9.73 15.09
N ILE A 125 6.95 10.01 14.04
CA ILE A 125 6.56 9.74 12.65
C ILE A 125 6.41 8.25 12.40
N ILE A 126 7.43 7.47 12.76
CA ILE A 126 7.41 6.02 12.60
C ILE A 126 6.21 5.42 13.34
N ALA A 127 5.99 5.82 14.59
CA ALA A 127 4.89 5.30 15.40
C ALA A 127 3.53 5.53 14.74
N GLY A 128 3.19 6.75 14.35
CA GLY A 128 1.88 6.98 13.75
C GLY A 128 1.78 6.51 12.29
N VAL A 129 2.89 6.33 11.56
CA VAL A 129 2.86 5.61 10.27
C VAL A 129 2.46 4.16 10.47
N LEU A 130 3.03 3.48 11.47
CA LEU A 130 2.66 2.11 11.80
C LEU A 130 1.20 2.04 12.24
N VAL A 131 0.76 2.94 13.12
CA VAL A 131 -0.65 2.98 13.57
C VAL A 131 -1.59 3.17 12.39
N THR A 132 -1.37 4.19 11.56
CA THR A 132 -2.27 4.50 10.44
C THR A 132 -2.32 3.40 9.38
N ASN A 133 -1.18 2.86 8.96
CA ASN A 133 -1.14 1.84 7.90
C ASN A 133 -1.56 0.46 8.42
N MET A 134 -1.02 0.00 9.55
CA MET A 134 -1.39 -1.30 10.12
C MET A 134 -2.82 -1.29 10.63
N GLY A 135 -3.31 -0.15 11.12
CA GLY A 135 -4.71 0.00 11.50
C GLY A 135 -5.66 -0.20 10.31
N VAL A 136 -5.31 0.28 9.10
CA VAL A 136 -6.12 -0.04 7.91
C VAL A 136 -6.13 -1.55 7.63
N VAL A 137 -4.97 -2.21 7.73
CA VAL A 137 -4.87 -3.67 7.53
C VAL A 137 -5.77 -4.41 8.53
N VAL A 138 -5.71 -4.04 9.82
CA VAL A 138 -6.53 -4.64 10.87
C VAL A 138 -8.03 -4.40 10.61
N VAL A 139 -8.41 -3.17 10.28
CA VAL A 139 -9.81 -2.85 9.94
C VAL A 139 -10.27 -3.65 8.72
N LEU A 140 -9.45 -3.80 7.69
CA LEU A 140 -9.78 -4.54 6.47
C LEU A 140 -9.91 -6.06 6.70
N LEU A 141 -9.17 -6.60 7.67
CA LEU A 141 -9.31 -8.00 8.09
C LEU A 141 -10.52 -8.21 9.01
N ALA A 142 -10.82 -7.22 9.86
CA ALA A 142 -11.89 -7.30 10.86
C ALA A 142 -13.26 -6.85 10.34
N GLU A 143 -13.33 -6.13 9.22
CA GLU A 143 -14.57 -5.53 8.71
C GLU A 143 -15.65 -6.56 8.37
N CYS A 144 -15.27 -7.79 8.03
CA CYS A 144 -16.21 -8.84 7.64
C CYS A 144 -15.82 -10.19 8.26
N ARG A 145 -16.83 -11.00 8.59
CA ARG A 145 -16.65 -12.41 8.99
C ARG A 145 -17.39 -13.34 8.02
N PRO A 146 -16.68 -14.26 7.32
CA PRO A 146 -15.22 -14.40 7.24
C PRO A 146 -14.57 -13.25 6.43
N ALA A 147 -13.29 -12.93 6.71
CA ALA A 147 -12.58 -11.73 6.21
C ALA A 147 -12.62 -11.52 4.68
N GLY A 148 -13.07 -10.35 4.22
CA GLY A 148 -13.12 -9.98 2.81
C GLY A 148 -14.49 -9.48 2.36
N PHE A 149 -14.60 -8.17 2.10
CA PHE A 149 -15.85 -7.55 1.65
C PHE A 149 -16.37 -8.09 0.30
N TRP A 150 -15.50 -8.68 -0.52
CA TRP A 150 -15.84 -9.28 -1.82
C TRP A 150 -16.77 -10.50 -1.72
N ARG A 151 -16.96 -11.07 -0.52
CA ARG A 151 -17.88 -12.21 -0.29
C ARG A 151 -19.36 -11.82 -0.38
N GLY A 152 -19.68 -10.53 -0.44
CA GLY A 152 -21.05 -10.05 -0.62
C GLY A 152 -21.97 -10.48 0.53
N PRO A 153 -23.24 -10.83 0.29
CA PRO A 153 -24.21 -11.10 1.36
C PRO A 153 -23.89 -12.37 2.18
N SER A 154 -22.95 -13.20 1.74
CA SER A 154 -22.50 -14.39 2.48
C SER A 154 -21.61 -14.06 3.68
N ALA A 155 -21.12 -12.82 3.81
CA ALA A 155 -20.31 -12.38 4.94
C ALA A 155 -21.07 -11.37 5.81
N GLN A 156 -20.97 -11.52 7.13
CA GLN A 156 -21.45 -10.51 8.07
C GLN A 156 -20.40 -9.41 8.20
N CYS A 157 -20.71 -8.22 7.69
CA CYS A 157 -19.81 -7.08 7.71
C CYS A 157 -20.29 -5.98 8.67
N TRP A 158 -19.34 -5.28 9.25
CA TRP A 158 -19.58 -4.07 10.04
C TRP A 158 -20.13 -2.94 9.16
N PRO A 159 -20.82 -1.95 9.75
CA PRO A 159 -21.21 -0.76 9.02
C PRO A 159 -19.97 -0.01 8.49
N ASN A 160 -20.03 0.40 7.23
CA ASN A 160 -18.95 1.11 6.50
C ASN A 160 -18.42 2.37 7.23
N LYS A 161 -19.19 2.89 8.20
CA LYS A 161 -18.82 4.03 9.04
C LYS A 161 -17.47 3.82 9.74
N ILE A 162 -17.17 2.62 10.22
CA ILE A 162 -15.92 2.36 10.96
C ILE A 162 -14.69 2.58 10.07
N ARG A 163 -14.74 2.06 8.84
CA ARG A 163 -13.69 2.29 7.84
C ARG A 163 -13.54 3.76 7.48
N ILE A 164 -14.66 4.47 7.33
CA ILE A 164 -14.69 5.90 7.01
C ILE A 164 -14.07 6.73 8.16
N TYR A 165 -14.44 6.47 9.42
CA TYR A 165 -13.86 7.16 10.57
C TYR A 165 -12.35 6.94 10.69
N TRP A 166 -11.88 5.73 10.38
CA TRP A 166 -10.44 5.45 10.36
C TRP A 166 -9.69 6.25 9.28
N ILE A 167 -10.29 6.40 8.09
CA ILE A 167 -9.75 7.24 7.02
C ILE A 167 -9.69 8.70 7.47
N TYR A 168 -10.75 9.23 8.09
CA TYR A 168 -10.75 10.60 8.63
C TYR A 168 -9.70 10.80 9.72
N ALA A 169 -9.53 9.84 10.63
CA ALA A 169 -8.49 9.89 11.65
C ALA A 169 -7.08 9.93 11.02
N THR A 170 -6.86 9.13 9.96
CA THR A 170 -5.60 9.13 9.21
C THR A 170 -5.35 10.47 8.50
N ILE A 171 -6.38 11.05 7.88
CA ILE A 171 -6.29 12.36 7.23
C ILE A 171 -6.01 13.46 8.27
N ALA A 172 -6.70 13.44 9.40
CA ALA A 172 -6.51 14.41 10.48
C ALA A 172 -5.07 14.35 11.02
N TYR A 173 -4.52 13.15 11.21
CA TYR A 173 -3.12 12.97 11.60
C TYR A 173 -2.14 13.53 10.57
N LEU A 174 -2.41 13.37 9.28
CA LEU A 174 -1.59 13.94 8.20
C LEU A 174 -1.67 15.47 8.15
N LEU A 175 -2.86 16.04 8.34
CA LEU A 175 -3.07 17.50 8.33
C LEU A 175 -2.50 18.18 9.58
N GLY A 176 -2.67 17.58 10.75
CA GLY A 176 -2.10 18.09 12.00
C GLY A 176 -0.57 18.20 11.97
N ARG A 177 0.09 17.46 11.08
CA ARG A 177 1.54 17.55 10.85
C ARG A 177 1.99 18.58 9.84
N LYS A 178 1.11 19.08 8.96
CA LYS A 178 1.46 20.13 8.00
C LYS A 178 1.52 21.52 8.65
N PHE A 179 1.02 21.66 9.88
CA PHE A 179 0.85 22.94 10.58
C PHE A 179 1.90 23.22 11.68
N TRP A 180 2.91 22.36 11.83
CA TRP A 180 4.06 22.53 12.73
C TRP A 180 5.36 22.37 11.94
#